data_AF-A0A2V6USQ0-F1
#
_entry.id   AF-A0A2V6USQ0-F1
#
_cell.length_a   1.000
_cell.length_b   1.000
_cell.length_c   1.000
_cell.angle_alpha   90.00
_cell.angle_beta   90.00
_cell.angle_gamma   90.00
#
_symmetry.space_group_name_H-M   'P 1'
#
loop_
_entity.id
_entity.type
_entity.pdbx_description
1 polymer ?
#
loop_
_entity_poly.entity_id
_entity_poly.type
_entity_poly.pdbx_seq_one_letter_code
_entity_poly.pdbx_strand_id
1 'polypeptide(L)'
;MERYHDRRKEYPNYEAESGYTGLYVLKTAIEKANRLVGGWPDDNAIIAALEGLLFPAPAGYIYIRPDNHQGYKDGLTGFSMNSPDYVFPSHDPKRRITVPIRSITAPPGWGRQSQPRRIRGSSKRGRQRLCRRSQR
;
A
#
# COMPACT_ATOMS: atom_id res chain seq x y z
N MET A 1 -9.90 -16.34 11.67
CA MET A 1 -11.23 -15.70 11.79
C MET A 1 -11.74 -15.81 13.22
N GLU A 2 -11.77 -17.02 13.78
CA GLU A 2 -12.18 -17.34 15.17
C GLU A 2 -11.56 -16.41 16.21
N ARG A 3 -10.23 -16.31 16.28
CA ARG A 3 -9.55 -15.45 17.26
C ARG A 3 -10.00 -13.97 17.25
N TYR A 4 -10.35 -13.43 16.08
CA TYR A 4 -10.87 -12.06 15.98
C TYR A 4 -12.28 -11.98 16.53
N HIS A 5 -13.14 -12.91 16.12
CA HIS A 5 -14.52 -13.02 16.58
C HIS A 5 -14.60 -13.29 18.09
N ASP A 6 -13.74 -14.13 18.65
CA ASP A 6 -13.74 -14.40 20.09
C ASP A 6 -13.44 -13.16 20.91
N ARG A 7 -12.52 -12.30 20.41
CA ARG A 7 -12.09 -11.07 21.08
C ARG A 7 -13.05 -9.90 20.85
N ARG A 8 -13.60 -9.76 19.64
CA ARG A 8 -14.38 -8.59 19.22
C ARG A 8 -15.88 -8.84 19.12
N LYS A 9 -16.32 -10.11 19.17
CA LYS A 9 -17.71 -10.56 18.98
C LYS A 9 -18.32 -10.08 17.66
N GLU A 10 -17.47 -9.81 16.69
CA GLU A 10 -17.82 -9.32 15.36
C GLU A 10 -16.98 -10.05 14.31
N TYR A 11 -17.54 -10.21 13.11
CA TYR A 11 -16.80 -10.77 11.99
C TYR A 11 -15.82 -9.75 11.42
N PRO A 12 -14.59 -10.16 11.04
CA PRO A 12 -13.61 -9.23 10.49
C PRO A 12 -14.10 -8.65 9.17
N ASN A 13 -14.10 -7.32 9.10
CA ASN A 13 -14.37 -6.56 7.87
C ASN A 13 -13.08 -6.31 7.08
N TYR A 14 -13.21 -5.61 5.95
CA TYR A 14 -12.11 -5.27 5.05
C TYR A 14 -11.01 -4.46 5.77
N GLU A 15 -11.40 -3.54 6.65
CA GLU A 15 -10.49 -2.70 7.41
C GLU A 15 -9.71 -3.50 8.45
N ALA A 16 -10.38 -4.45 9.12
CA ALA A 16 -9.75 -5.35 10.09
C ALA A 16 -8.69 -6.23 9.42
N GLU A 17 -8.97 -6.74 8.22
CA GLU A 17 -7.98 -7.49 7.43
C GLU A 17 -6.81 -6.60 7.00
N SER A 18 -7.08 -5.41 6.48
CA SER A 18 -6.06 -4.47 6.04
C SER A 18 -5.13 -4.04 7.20
N GLY A 19 -5.71 -3.77 8.37
CA GLY A 19 -4.96 -3.43 9.58
C GLY A 19 -4.11 -4.59 10.11
N TYR A 20 -4.66 -5.82 10.09
CA TYR A 20 -3.91 -7.03 10.43
C TYR A 20 -2.72 -7.20 9.48
N THR A 21 -2.98 -7.20 8.17
CA THR A 21 -1.96 -7.47 7.17
C THR A 21 -0.89 -6.39 7.15
N GLY A 22 -1.26 -5.10 7.22
CA GLY A 22 -0.29 -4.00 7.26
C GLY A 22 0.67 -4.09 8.44
N LEU A 23 0.17 -4.44 9.62
CA LEU A 23 1.01 -4.58 10.81
C LEU A 23 1.98 -5.76 10.69
N TYR A 24 1.53 -6.90 10.17
CA TYR A 24 2.39 -8.08 10.01
C TYR A 24 3.39 -7.94 8.87
N VAL A 25 3.04 -7.23 7.80
CA VAL A 25 3.96 -6.84 6.73
C VAL A 25 5.10 -5.98 7.31
N LEU A 26 4.76 -4.95 8.08
CA LEU A 26 5.75 -4.08 8.71
C LEU A 26 6.64 -4.86 9.69
N LYS A 27 6.03 -5.67 10.57
CA LYS A 27 6.76 -6.53 11.49
C LYS A 27 7.77 -7.42 10.75
N THR A 28 7.32 -8.08 9.68
CA THR A 28 8.15 -8.99 8.89
C THR A 28 9.34 -8.26 8.26
N ALA A 29 9.12 -7.05 7.75
CA ALA A 29 10.19 -6.23 7.19
C ALA A 29 11.20 -5.79 8.27
N ILE A 30 10.73 -5.34 9.43
CA ILE A 30 11.59 -4.97 10.56
C ILE A 30 12.42 -6.17 11.03
N GLU A 31 11.81 -7.34 11.21
CA GLU A 31 12.53 -8.56 11.62
C GLU A 31 13.57 -8.99 10.59
N LYS A 32 13.23 -8.89 9.29
CA LYS A 32 14.17 -9.18 8.20
C LYS A 32 15.34 -8.20 8.21
N ALA A 33 15.08 -6.91 8.33
CA ALA A 33 16.11 -5.88 8.37
C ALA A 33 16.99 -6.00 9.63
N ASN A 34 16.39 -6.27 10.79
CA ASN A 34 17.10 -6.50 12.05
C ASN A 34 18.11 -7.65 11.94
N ARG A 35 17.72 -8.76 11.31
CA ARG A 35 18.63 -9.91 11.08
C ARG A 35 19.79 -9.57 10.14
N LEU A 36 19.59 -8.67 9.18
CA LEU A 36 20.64 -8.27 8.24
C LEU A 36 21.63 -7.28 8.85
N VAL A 37 21.14 -6.35 9.69
CA VAL A 37 21.96 -5.29 10.29
C VAL A 37 22.59 -5.73 11.63
N GLY A 38 22.03 -6.75 12.30
CA GLY A 38 22.51 -7.23 13.59
C GLY A 38 22.11 -6.35 14.78
N GLY A 39 21.09 -5.51 14.59
CA GLY A 39 20.64 -4.51 15.57
C GLY A 39 19.33 -3.85 15.12
N TRP A 40 18.85 -2.84 15.84
CA TRP A 40 17.65 -2.11 15.43
C TRP A 40 17.87 -1.49 14.05
N PRO A 41 17.06 -1.83 13.02
CA PRO A 41 17.27 -1.36 11.66
C PRO A 41 16.89 0.11 11.53
N ASP A 42 17.61 0.83 10.69
CA ASP A 42 17.20 2.19 10.27
C ASP A 42 16.08 2.16 9.23
N ASP A 43 15.50 3.33 8.97
CA ASP A 43 14.38 3.47 8.04
C ASP A 43 14.71 2.97 6.62
N ASN A 44 15.93 3.17 6.13
CA ASN A 44 16.32 2.73 4.78
C ASN A 44 16.42 1.21 4.71
N ALA A 45 16.94 0.56 5.76
CA ALA A 45 16.97 -0.89 5.86
C ALA A 45 15.55 -1.49 5.91
N ILE A 46 14.62 -0.83 6.60
CA ILE A 46 13.21 -1.23 6.64
C ILE A 46 12.55 -1.05 5.26
N ILE A 47 12.76 0.10 4.61
CA ILE A 47 12.24 0.37 3.26
C ILE A 47 12.73 -0.68 2.27
N ALA A 48 14.04 -0.97 2.26
CA ALA A 48 14.62 -1.98 1.38
C ALA A 48 14.08 -3.39 1.67
N ALA A 49 13.69 -3.69 2.91
CA ALA A 49 13.06 -4.95 3.27
C ALA A 49 11.58 -5.02 2.88
N LEU A 50 10.87 -3.89 2.85
CA LEU A 50 9.47 -3.76 2.42
C LEU A 50 9.35 -3.82 0.89
N GLU A 51 10.24 -3.16 0.16
CA GLU A 51 10.19 -3.12 -1.30
C GLU A 51 10.34 -4.52 -1.90
N GLY A 52 9.32 -4.96 -2.63
CA GLY A 52 9.28 -6.30 -3.22
C GLY A 52 8.89 -7.42 -2.25
N LEU A 53 8.47 -7.09 -1.03
CA LEU A 53 8.00 -8.08 -0.07
C LEU A 53 6.70 -8.73 -0.56
N LEU A 54 6.70 -10.06 -0.62
CA LEU A 54 5.52 -10.88 -0.83
C LEU A 54 5.10 -11.49 0.51
N PHE A 55 3.87 -11.20 0.96
CA PHE A 55 3.36 -11.60 2.26
C PHE A 55 2.05 -12.40 2.13
N PRO A 56 1.93 -13.58 2.76
CA PRO A 56 0.67 -14.34 2.78
C PRO A 56 -0.32 -13.71 3.76
N ALA A 57 -1.39 -13.12 3.24
CA ALA A 57 -2.45 -12.50 4.04
C ALA A 57 -3.73 -13.34 4.02
N PRO A 58 -4.69 -13.10 4.94
CA PRO A 58 -5.95 -13.84 4.99
C PRO A 58 -6.77 -13.75 3.69
N ALA A 59 -6.60 -12.68 2.93
CA ALA A 59 -7.30 -12.43 1.67
C ALA A 59 -6.43 -12.72 0.42
N GLY A 60 -5.34 -13.49 0.58
CA GLY A 60 -4.41 -13.84 -0.50
C GLY A 60 -3.03 -13.23 -0.31
N TYR A 61 -2.16 -13.35 -1.31
CA TYR A 61 -0.84 -12.75 -1.25
C TYR A 61 -0.90 -11.23 -1.46
N ILE A 62 -0.15 -10.49 -0.65
CA ILE A 62 0.11 -9.07 -0.86
C ILE A 62 1.56 -8.88 -1.32
N TYR A 63 1.74 -8.13 -2.40
CA TYR A 63 3.05 -7.73 -2.92
C TYR A 63 3.25 -6.23 -2.73
N ILE A 64 4.28 -5.80 -2.00
CA ILE A 64 4.59 -4.38 -1.84
C ILE A 64 5.41 -3.91 -3.04
N ARG A 65 4.81 -3.06 -3.86
CA ARG A 65 5.44 -2.60 -5.08
C ARG A 65 6.53 -1.55 -4.81
N PRO A 66 7.75 -1.70 -5.34
CA PRO A 66 8.83 -0.74 -5.08
C PRO A 66 8.61 0.67 -5.62
N ASP A 67 7.82 0.85 -6.69
CA ASP A 67 7.77 2.14 -7.40
C ASP A 67 6.87 3.19 -6.74
N ASN A 68 5.90 2.77 -5.93
CA ASN A 68 4.91 3.62 -5.28
C ASN A 68 4.46 3.12 -3.90
N HIS A 69 5.10 2.07 -3.38
CA HIS A 69 4.84 1.44 -2.07
C HIS A 69 3.39 1.00 -1.86
N GLN A 70 2.65 0.72 -2.93
CA GLN A 70 1.30 0.18 -2.83
C GLN A 70 1.33 -1.33 -2.59
N GLY A 71 0.48 -1.80 -1.69
CA GLY A 71 0.21 -3.21 -1.48
C GLY A 71 -0.70 -3.75 -2.59
N TYR A 72 -0.13 -4.55 -3.48
CA TYR A 72 -0.84 -5.22 -4.55
C TYR A 72 -1.54 -6.44 -3.99
N LYS A 73 -2.87 -6.44 -4.09
CA LYS A 73 -3.75 -7.51 -3.65
C LYS A 73 -4.80 -7.73 -4.73
N ASP A 74 -5.11 -8.99 -5.04
CA ASP A 74 -6.10 -9.30 -6.08
C ASP A 74 -7.49 -8.76 -5.71
N GLY A 75 -8.19 -8.28 -6.73
CA GLY A 75 -9.55 -7.77 -6.59
C GLY A 75 -10.54 -8.93 -6.50
N LEU A 76 -11.27 -9.02 -5.39
CA LEU A 76 -12.33 -10.00 -5.22
C LEU A 76 -13.67 -9.35 -5.57
N THR A 77 -14.38 -9.91 -6.54
CA THR A 77 -15.74 -9.47 -6.89
C THR A 77 -16.64 -10.68 -7.15
N GLY A 78 -17.94 -10.46 -7.33
CA GLY A 78 -18.88 -11.53 -7.63
C GLY A 78 -20.27 -11.27 -7.06
N PHE A 79 -21.04 -12.35 -7.00
CA PHE A 79 -22.43 -12.30 -6.58
C PHE A 79 -22.57 -12.51 -5.07
N SER A 80 -23.52 -11.80 -4.46
CA SER A 80 -23.93 -12.05 -3.10
C SER A 80 -24.87 -13.25 -3.03
N MET A 81 -24.79 -13.98 -1.93
CA MET A 81 -25.75 -14.99 -1.51
C MET A 81 -26.12 -14.77 -0.05
N ASN A 82 -27.30 -15.21 0.34
CA ASN A 82 -27.71 -15.24 1.74
C ASN A 82 -27.53 -16.67 2.26
N SER A 83 -26.66 -16.86 3.26
CA SER A 83 -26.45 -18.16 3.91
C SER A 83 -27.15 -18.16 5.27
N PRO A 84 -27.77 -19.27 5.71
CA PRO A 84 -28.23 -19.38 7.10
C PRO A 84 -27.09 -19.28 8.13
N ASP A 85 -25.83 -19.48 7.73
CA ASP A 85 -24.66 -19.44 8.61
C ASP A 85 -24.28 -18.01 9.07
N TYR A 86 -24.69 -16.99 8.33
CA TYR A 86 -24.29 -15.60 8.56
C TYR A 86 -25.48 -14.66 8.50
N VAL A 87 -25.54 -13.68 9.40
CA VAL A 87 -26.61 -12.67 9.46
C VAL A 87 -26.48 -11.57 8.40
N PHE A 88 -25.47 -11.66 7.52
CA PHE A 88 -25.19 -10.68 6.48
C PHE A 88 -25.00 -11.36 5.11
N PRO A 89 -25.28 -10.65 4.00
CA PRO A 89 -24.99 -11.18 2.67
C PRO A 89 -23.50 -11.50 2.51
N SER A 90 -23.21 -12.69 2.01
CA SER A 90 -21.85 -13.19 1.82
C SER A 90 -21.57 -13.39 0.33
N HIS A 91 -20.31 -13.31 -0.09
CA HIS A 91 -19.94 -13.64 -1.48
C HIS A 91 -20.11 -15.14 -1.73
N ASP A 92 -20.90 -15.48 -2.76
CA ASP A 92 -21.05 -16.85 -3.22
C ASP A 92 -19.68 -17.44 -3.59
N PRO A 93 -19.19 -18.49 -2.89
CA PRO A 93 -17.92 -19.12 -3.21
C PRO A 93 -17.86 -19.71 -4.62
N LYS A 94 -18.99 -20.17 -5.17
CA LYS A 94 -19.07 -20.79 -6.50
C LYS A 94 -19.10 -19.77 -7.63
N ARG A 95 -19.51 -18.53 -7.33
CA ARG A 95 -19.69 -17.45 -8.32
C ARG A 95 -18.82 -16.24 -8.01
N ARG A 96 -17.67 -16.48 -7.38
CA ARG A 96 -16.68 -15.46 -7.06
C ARG A 96 -15.68 -15.33 -8.20
N ILE A 97 -15.38 -14.10 -8.56
CA ILE A 97 -14.43 -13.74 -9.61
C ILE A 97 -13.23 -13.08 -8.94
N THR A 98 -12.06 -13.69 -9.12
CA THR A 98 -10.80 -13.09 -8.70
C THR A 98 -10.18 -12.39 -9.89
N VAL A 99 -10.03 -11.08 -9.80
CA VAL A 99 -9.40 -10.26 -10.81
C VAL A 99 -7.94 -10.04 -10.42
N PRO A 100 -6.97 -10.57 -11.18
CA PRO A 100 -5.56 -10.44 -10.84
C PRO A 100 -5.16 -8.96 -10.76
N ILE A 101 -4.42 -8.59 -9.72
CA ILE A 101 -4.03 -7.19 -9.47
C ILE A 101 -3.32 -6.56 -10.68
N ARG A 102 -2.50 -7.35 -11.38
CA ARG A 102 -1.79 -6.95 -12.61
C ARG A 102 -2.70 -6.44 -13.72
N SER A 103 -3.99 -6.78 -13.70
CA SER A 103 -4.98 -6.39 -14.71
C SER A 103 -5.77 -5.12 -14.36
N ILE A 104 -5.80 -4.70 -13.09
CA ILE A 104 -6.62 -3.57 -12.61
C ILE A 104 -5.80 -2.37 -12.16
N THR A 105 -4.55 -2.57 -11.73
CA THR A 105 -3.68 -1.46 -11.33
C THR A 105 -3.07 -0.76 -12.54
N ALA A 106 -2.99 0.57 -12.44
CA ALA A 106 -2.33 1.39 -13.42
C ALA A 106 -0.87 0.93 -13.64
N PRO A 107 -0.38 0.95 -14.90
CA PRO A 107 0.96 0.51 -15.21
C PRO A 107 2.02 1.40 -14.52
N PRO A 108 3.26 0.89 -14.35
CA PRO A 108 4.33 1.70 -13.76
C PRO A 108 4.49 3.03 -14.48
N GLY A 109 4.47 4.13 -13.73
CA GLY A 109 4.65 5.48 -14.29
C GLY A 109 3.40 6.14 -14.90
N TRP A 110 2.23 5.51 -14.81
CA TRP A 110 0.96 6.15 -15.18
C TRP A 110 0.75 7.46 -14.40
N GLY A 111 0.49 8.57 -15.11
CA GLY A 111 0.34 9.91 -14.53
C GLY A 111 1.64 10.72 -14.37
N ARG A 112 2.82 10.17 -14.67
CA ARG A 112 4.10 10.93 -14.71
C ARG A 112 4.33 11.74 -16.00
N GLN A 113 3.29 11.98 -16.80
CA GLN A 113 3.41 12.66 -18.10
C GLN A 113 3.09 14.17 -18.07
N SER A 114 2.63 14.74 -16.94
CA SER A 114 2.13 16.12 -16.91
C SER A 114 2.74 17.05 -15.85
N GLN A 115 3.67 16.58 -15.02
CA GLN A 115 4.39 17.46 -14.09
C GLN A 115 5.74 17.84 -14.71
N PRO A 116 5.92 19.08 -15.24
CA PRO A 116 7.24 19.50 -15.67
C PRO A 116 8.19 19.34 -14.48
N ARG A 117 9.33 18.68 -14.71
CA ARG A 117 10.38 18.55 -13.69
C ARG A 117 10.68 19.96 -13.20
N ARG A 118 10.24 20.28 -11.98
CA ARG A 118 10.51 21.56 -11.36
C ARG A 118 12.01 21.60 -11.14
N ILE A 119 12.73 22.24 -12.06
CA ILE A 119 14.17 22.46 -11.99
C ILE A 119 14.42 23.17 -10.65
N ARG A 120 14.86 22.43 -9.64
CA ARG A 120 15.35 23.01 -8.39
C ARG A 120 16.70 23.63 -8.71
N GLY A 121 16.69 24.92 -9.05
CA GLY A 121 17.93 25.64 -9.31
C GLY A 121 17.77 26.96 -10.06
N SER A 122 17.12 27.95 -9.45
CA SER A 122 17.54 29.34 -9.66
C SER A 122 17.22 30.18 -8.43
N SER A 123 18.29 30.52 -7.72
CA SER A 123 18.34 31.46 -6.60
C SER A 123 17.52 32.72 -6.89
N LYS A 124 16.54 33.01 -6.03
CA LYS A 124 15.78 34.26 -5.97
C LYS A 124 16.64 35.45 -5.48
N ARG A 125 17.85 35.65 -6.02
CA ARG A 125 18.72 36.82 -5.70
C ARG A 125 19.05 37.72 -6.90
N GLY A 126 18.50 37.45 -8.09
CA GLY A 126 18.77 38.27 -9.29
C GLY A 126 17.74 39.36 -9.61
N ARG A 127 16.48 39.23 -9.17
CA ARG A 127 15.38 40.10 -9.64
C ARG A 127 15.16 41.40 -8.88
N GLN A 128 15.86 41.64 -7.76
CA GLN A 128 15.71 42.89 -7.00
C GLN A 128 16.68 44.01 -7.39
N ARG A 129 17.67 43.76 -8.28
CA ARG A 129 18.65 44.78 -8.67
C ARG A 129 18.32 45.57 -9.95
N LEU A 130 17.31 45.18 -10.73
CA LEU A 130 16.93 45.95 -11.94
C LEU A 130 15.82 46.99 -11.73
N CYS A 131 15.07 46.96 -10.63
CA CYS A 131 13.95 47.89 -10.41
C CYS A 131 14.36 49.22 -9.75
N ARG A 132 15.63 49.39 -9.33
CA ARG A 132 16.12 50.61 -8.66
C ARG A 132 16.98 51.53 -9.54
N ARG A 133 17.09 51.28 -10.85
CA ARG A 133 17.81 52.15 -11.80
C ARG A 133 16.90 53.00 -12.71
N SER A 134 15.59 52.97 -12.50
CA SER A 134 14.61 53.74 -13.30
C SER A 134 13.95 54.90 -12.52
N GLN A 135 14.50 55.28 -11.36
CA GLN A 135 13.98 56.40 -10.55
C GLN A 135 15.09 57.31 -10.01
N ARG A 136 16.06 57.67 -10.87
CA ARG A 136 16.88 58.86 -10.73
C ARG A 136 17.18 59.43 -12.09
#